data_AF-A0A2K0UPS4-F1
#
_entry.id   AF-A0A2K0UPS4-F1
#
_cell.length_a   1.000
_cell.length_b   1.000
_cell.length_c   1.000
_cell.angle_alpha   90.00
_cell.angle_beta   90.00
_cell.angle_gamma   90.00
#
_symmetry.space_group_name_H-M   'P 1'
#
loop_
_entity.id
_entity.type
_entity.pdbx_description
1 polymer ?
#
loop_
_entity_poly.entity_id
_entity_poly.type
_entity_poly.pdbx_seq_one_letter_code
_entity_poly.pdbx_strand_id
1 'polypeptide(L)'
;MSSKHFVNDPTKLVNDALFGITLANPAVALDADNKTIYRRPNLNGSSQVSLLSGGGSGHEPSFAAFVGNGLLSAAVAGTIFASPNTEQVRRAIMGLIDSTRGVLVIVMNYTGDVLNFGVAVEQAKSAGLSVEMLVVADDVGVGRQKAGKVGRRGIAGTVLVQKITGALAAQGADLEEVHRIGRLAAENLVSVGASLEHVHVPGHAAHGEDRLKLGEVELGMGIHNEPGSGRRTADLPELVTAMLAQLLDENDKDRAFLSIKPSDEVVLLVNNLGGVSVLEMGAITTEVVTQLKGQYDIHPVRILSGTYMTSLNGLGFSISLLKAVDTGINGSTMIQLLDSPSEATGWSAPVSTQTWEAKVQSTREYKEAPVRAVQATGLKLNPAAAKSALVRALERVVASEPEITKYDEVVGDGDCGIGLKRGAEGK
;
A
#
# COMPACT_ATOMS: atom_id res chain seq x y z
N MET A 1 15.57 -4.68 -12.96
CA MET A 1 14.13 -4.43 -13.24
C MET A 1 13.86 -4.39 -14.73
N SER A 2 12.60 -4.61 -15.15
CA SER A 2 12.18 -4.38 -16.54
C SER A 2 12.14 -2.89 -16.87
N SER A 3 12.75 -2.49 -17.98
CA SER A 3 12.59 -1.15 -18.59
C SER A 3 11.43 -1.09 -19.58
N LYS A 4 10.67 -2.18 -19.73
CA LYS A 4 9.54 -2.28 -20.67
C LYS A 4 8.27 -1.78 -20.00
N HIS A 5 7.51 -0.97 -20.74
CA HIS A 5 6.27 -0.33 -20.30
C HIS A 5 5.22 -0.45 -21.41
N PHE A 6 3.94 -0.60 -21.04
CA PHE A 6 2.83 -0.52 -21.99
C PHE A 6 2.48 0.94 -22.29
N VAL A 7 3.34 1.63 -23.05
CA VAL A 7 3.22 3.06 -23.32
C VAL A 7 3.83 3.43 -24.66
N ASN A 8 3.17 4.33 -25.38
CA ASN A 8 3.70 4.98 -26.58
C ASN A 8 4.12 6.44 -26.30
N ASP A 9 3.39 7.14 -25.43
CA ASP A 9 3.66 8.52 -25.01
C ASP A 9 3.42 8.66 -23.49
N PRO A 10 4.46 9.00 -22.69
CA PRO A 10 4.34 9.20 -21.25
C PRO A 10 3.38 10.32 -20.84
N THR A 11 3.20 11.35 -21.67
CA THR A 11 2.26 12.45 -21.38
C THR A 11 0.83 11.97 -21.53
N LYS A 12 0.54 11.26 -22.63
CA LYS A 12 -0.75 10.61 -22.85
C LYS A 12 -1.04 9.57 -21.77
N LEU A 13 -0.03 8.82 -21.32
CA LEU A 13 -0.17 7.80 -20.28
C LEU A 13 -0.80 8.36 -19.01
N VAL A 14 -0.34 9.52 -18.52
CA VAL A 14 -0.91 10.14 -17.32
C VAL A 14 -2.40 10.46 -17.53
N ASN A 15 -2.75 11.10 -18.65
CA ASN A 15 -4.15 11.43 -18.92
C ASN A 15 -5.05 10.20 -19.13
N ASP A 16 -4.55 9.16 -19.80
CA ASP A 16 -5.27 7.90 -19.96
C ASP A 16 -5.49 7.20 -18.62
N ALA A 17 -4.48 7.19 -17.74
CA ALA A 17 -4.59 6.62 -16.40
C ALA A 17 -5.66 7.36 -15.57
N LEU A 18 -5.66 8.70 -15.61
CA LEU A 18 -6.69 9.51 -14.96
C LEU A 18 -8.08 9.25 -15.56
N PHE A 19 -8.18 9.18 -16.89
CA PHE A 19 -9.45 8.91 -17.56
C PHE A 19 -9.99 7.53 -17.22
N GLY A 20 -9.13 6.52 -17.09
CA GLY A 20 -9.48 5.17 -16.65
C GLY A 20 -10.20 5.14 -15.29
N ILE A 21 -9.85 6.05 -14.37
CA ILE A 21 -10.53 6.18 -13.07
C ILE A 21 -12.00 6.58 -13.26
N THR A 22 -12.29 7.48 -14.21
CA THR A 22 -13.68 7.89 -14.50
C THR A 22 -14.52 6.76 -15.12
N LEU A 23 -13.87 5.80 -15.79
CA LEU A 23 -14.52 4.61 -16.32
C LEU A 23 -14.81 3.58 -15.22
N ALA A 24 -13.90 3.46 -14.25
CA ALA A 24 -14.06 2.55 -13.10
C ALA A 24 -14.99 3.13 -12.01
N ASN A 25 -15.07 4.46 -11.89
CA ASN A 25 -15.90 5.15 -10.91
C ASN A 25 -16.71 6.28 -11.57
N PRO A 26 -18.01 6.07 -11.84
CA PRO A 26 -18.83 7.10 -12.48
C PRO A 26 -19.07 8.34 -11.60
N ALA A 27 -18.80 8.26 -10.30
CA ALA A 27 -18.97 9.38 -9.37
C ALA A 27 -17.86 10.45 -9.48
N VAL A 28 -16.82 10.21 -10.30
CA VAL A 28 -15.73 11.17 -10.52
C VAL A 28 -15.67 11.66 -11.97
N ALA A 29 -15.04 12.81 -12.15
CA ALA A 29 -14.80 13.47 -13.43
C ALA A 29 -13.32 13.87 -13.56
N LEU A 30 -12.89 14.12 -14.79
CA LEU A 30 -11.53 14.52 -15.15
C LEU A 30 -11.54 15.90 -15.80
N ASP A 31 -10.77 16.84 -15.25
CA ASP A 31 -10.26 18.01 -15.98
C ASP A 31 -8.93 17.60 -16.63
N ALA A 32 -8.99 17.17 -17.89
CA ALA A 32 -7.85 16.56 -18.60
C ALA A 32 -6.72 17.56 -18.89
N ASP A 33 -7.06 18.83 -19.12
CA ASP A 33 -6.08 19.88 -19.38
C ASP A 33 -5.22 20.16 -18.14
N ASN A 34 -5.84 20.04 -16.96
CA ASN A 34 -5.20 20.32 -15.67
C ASN A 34 -4.87 19.06 -14.87
N LYS A 35 -5.07 17.88 -15.47
CA LYS A 35 -4.78 16.56 -14.86
C LYS A 35 -5.39 16.40 -13.46
N THR A 36 -6.63 16.85 -13.30
CA THR A 36 -7.31 16.82 -11.99
C THR A 36 -8.49 15.87 -12.04
N ILE A 37 -8.49 14.88 -11.15
CA ILE A 37 -9.66 14.05 -10.87
C ILE A 37 -10.41 14.67 -9.70
N TYR A 38 -11.71 14.80 -9.82
CA TYR A 38 -12.57 15.39 -8.78
C TYR A 38 -13.91 14.67 -8.72
N ARG A 39 -14.53 14.69 -7.54
CA ARG A 39 -15.89 14.19 -7.36
C ARG A 39 -16.86 15.03 -8.18
N ARG A 40 -17.79 14.37 -8.89
CA ARG A 40 -18.86 15.10 -9.56
C ARG A 40 -19.69 15.88 -8.54
N PRO A 41 -20.13 17.11 -8.85
CA PRO A 41 -20.99 17.87 -7.96
C PRO A 41 -22.27 17.08 -7.63
N ASN A 42 -22.51 16.82 -6.34
CA ASN A 42 -23.74 16.21 -5.89
C ASN A 42 -24.73 17.30 -5.47
N LEU A 43 -25.63 17.70 -6.37
CA LEU A 43 -26.60 18.77 -6.13
C LEU A 43 -27.57 18.49 -4.99
N ASN A 44 -27.72 17.22 -4.57
CA ASN A 44 -28.58 16.80 -3.47
C ASN A 44 -27.79 16.38 -2.21
N GLY A 45 -26.47 16.49 -2.23
CA GLY A 45 -25.61 16.12 -1.11
C GLY A 45 -25.51 17.23 -0.07
N SER A 46 -25.30 16.87 1.19
CA SER A 46 -24.89 17.84 2.20
C SER A 46 -23.44 18.27 1.95
N SER A 47 -23.16 19.56 2.11
CA SER A 47 -21.80 20.07 2.02
C SER A 47 -20.95 19.56 3.19
N GLN A 48 -19.67 19.35 2.94
CA GLN A 48 -18.65 18.87 3.88
C GLN A 48 -17.33 19.56 3.58
N VAL A 49 -16.37 19.48 4.49
CA VAL A 49 -14.99 19.91 4.20
C VAL A 49 -14.47 19.15 2.98
N SER A 50 -13.95 19.86 1.98
CA SER A 50 -13.36 19.22 0.82
C SER A 50 -11.91 18.83 1.09
N LEU A 51 -11.55 17.61 0.70
CA LEU A 51 -10.19 17.08 0.83
C LEU A 51 -9.51 17.12 -0.53
N LEU A 52 -8.39 17.84 -0.62
CA LEU A 52 -7.58 17.89 -1.84
C LEU A 52 -6.19 17.31 -1.55
N SER A 53 -5.69 16.48 -2.46
CA SER A 53 -4.32 15.98 -2.45
C SER A 53 -3.72 16.06 -3.85
N GLY A 54 -2.48 15.63 -4.01
CA GLY A 54 -1.87 15.48 -5.31
C GLY A 54 -0.35 15.33 -5.20
N GLY A 55 0.30 15.35 -6.36
CA GLY A 55 1.73 15.14 -6.47
C GLY A 55 2.11 14.63 -7.85
N GLY A 56 3.36 14.19 -8.01
CA GLY A 56 3.80 13.52 -9.23
C GLY A 56 2.97 12.27 -9.55
N SER A 57 2.79 11.98 -10.84
CA SER A 57 2.20 10.71 -11.28
C SER A 57 3.20 9.56 -11.12
N GLY A 58 2.72 8.31 -11.17
CA GLY A 58 3.56 7.12 -10.99
C GLY A 58 3.50 6.49 -9.59
N HIS A 59 2.56 6.93 -8.77
CA HIS A 59 2.30 6.38 -7.43
C HIS A 59 0.91 5.74 -7.32
N GLU A 60 0.24 5.51 -8.46
CA GLU A 60 -1.13 5.00 -8.51
C GLU A 60 -1.29 3.73 -7.64
N PRO A 61 -2.35 3.63 -6.82
CA PRO A 61 -3.56 4.44 -6.83
C PRO A 61 -3.44 5.84 -6.20
N SER A 62 -2.34 6.15 -5.50
CA SER A 62 -2.10 7.49 -4.97
C SER A 62 -1.96 8.52 -6.09
N PHE A 63 -2.68 9.65 -6.09
CA PHE A 63 -3.84 9.98 -5.26
C PHE A 63 -5.15 10.01 -6.04
N ALA A 64 -5.09 9.90 -7.36
CA ALA A 64 -6.26 10.11 -8.21
C ALA A 64 -7.36 9.05 -7.97
N ALA A 65 -6.98 7.79 -7.73
CA ALA A 65 -7.95 6.72 -7.45
C ALA A 65 -8.48 6.77 -6.01
N PHE A 66 -7.93 7.65 -5.17
CA PHE A 66 -8.45 7.95 -3.83
C PHE A 66 -9.54 9.03 -3.83
N VAL A 67 -9.89 9.59 -4.99
CA VAL A 67 -11.04 10.49 -5.13
C VAL A 67 -12.34 9.69 -5.12
N GLY A 68 -13.23 10.01 -4.18
CA GLY A 68 -14.47 9.29 -3.94
C GLY A 68 -15.16 9.73 -2.65
N ASN A 69 -16.42 9.32 -2.47
CA ASN A 69 -17.13 9.61 -1.23
C ASN A 69 -16.42 8.95 -0.03
N GLY A 70 -16.32 9.65 1.10
CA GLY A 70 -15.62 9.16 2.30
C GLY A 70 -14.08 9.24 2.26
N LEU A 71 -13.50 9.86 1.22
CA LEU A 71 -12.05 10.00 1.05
C LEU A 71 -11.69 11.35 0.38
N LEU A 72 -10.98 11.41 -0.75
CA LEU A 72 -10.62 12.69 -1.38
C LEU A 72 -11.77 13.29 -2.20
N SER A 73 -11.87 14.62 -2.17
CA SER A 73 -12.76 15.39 -3.05
C SER A 73 -12.14 15.69 -4.41
N ALA A 74 -10.83 15.92 -4.45
CA ALA A 74 -10.07 16.00 -5.68
C ALA A 74 -8.61 15.58 -5.46
N ALA A 75 -7.95 15.21 -6.57
CA ALA A 75 -6.53 14.93 -6.64
C ALA A 75 -5.93 15.59 -7.88
N VAL A 76 -4.85 16.33 -7.70
CA VAL A 76 -4.14 17.04 -8.78
C VAL A 76 -2.88 16.26 -9.15
N ALA A 77 -2.81 15.77 -10.37
CA ALA A 77 -1.67 15.00 -10.86
C ALA A 77 -0.68 15.89 -11.64
N GLY A 78 0.59 15.78 -11.28
CA GLY A 78 1.70 16.31 -12.07
C GLY A 78 2.14 15.35 -13.16
N THR A 79 3.30 15.60 -13.77
CA THR A 79 3.93 14.60 -14.65
C THR A 79 4.54 13.47 -13.81
N ILE A 80 5.07 12.43 -14.45
CA ILE A 80 5.67 11.30 -13.73
C ILE A 80 6.81 11.81 -12.83
N PHE A 81 6.70 11.57 -11.52
CA PHE A 81 7.63 11.98 -10.47
C PHE A 81 7.92 13.48 -10.37
N ALA A 82 7.03 14.34 -10.87
CA ALA A 82 7.15 15.79 -10.67
C ALA A 82 5.81 16.39 -10.23
N SER A 83 5.84 17.20 -9.18
CA SER A 83 4.69 17.93 -8.63
C SER A 83 3.85 18.62 -9.72
N PRO A 84 2.52 18.68 -9.58
CA PRO A 84 1.72 19.60 -10.37
C PRO A 84 2.16 21.05 -10.08
N ASN A 85 1.94 21.94 -11.04
CA ASN A 85 2.26 23.35 -10.85
C ASN A 85 1.19 24.05 -9.99
N THR A 86 1.55 25.21 -9.44
CA THR A 86 0.66 26.05 -8.61
C THR A 86 -0.69 26.35 -9.27
N GLU A 87 -0.74 26.62 -10.57
CA GLU A 87 -1.98 26.99 -11.25
C GLU A 87 -2.96 25.81 -11.34
N GLN A 88 -2.47 24.60 -11.60
CA GLN A 88 -3.29 23.38 -11.56
C GLN A 88 -3.94 23.21 -10.18
N VAL A 89 -3.15 23.37 -9.11
CA VAL A 89 -3.64 23.23 -7.73
C VAL A 89 -4.63 24.33 -7.39
N ARG A 90 -4.32 25.59 -7.74
CA ARG A 90 -5.19 26.75 -7.51
C ARG A 90 -6.55 26.58 -8.20
N ARG A 91 -6.55 26.11 -9.45
CA ARG A 91 -7.78 25.84 -10.21
C ARG A 91 -8.62 24.75 -9.56
N ALA A 92 -7.99 23.69 -9.04
CA ALA A 92 -8.70 22.64 -8.33
C ALA A 92 -9.37 23.18 -7.06
N ILE A 93 -8.63 23.91 -6.22
CA ILE A 93 -9.14 24.50 -4.96
C ILE A 93 -10.28 25.48 -5.22
N MET A 94 -10.10 26.38 -6.19
CA MET A 94 -11.01 27.52 -6.38
C MET A 94 -12.17 27.23 -7.36
N GLY A 95 -12.06 26.19 -8.19
CA GLY A 95 -12.97 26.01 -9.32
C GLY A 95 -13.58 24.61 -9.50
N LEU A 96 -13.02 23.57 -8.88
CA LEU A 96 -13.47 22.18 -9.13
C LEU A 96 -14.07 21.49 -7.90
N ILE A 97 -13.88 22.03 -6.69
CA ILE A 97 -14.39 21.44 -5.44
C ILE A 97 -15.27 22.42 -4.67
N ASP A 98 -16.15 21.89 -3.82
CA ASP A 98 -16.99 22.69 -2.93
C ASP A 98 -16.15 23.22 -1.77
N SER A 99 -15.96 24.54 -1.70
CA SER A 99 -15.20 25.21 -0.65
C SER A 99 -16.07 25.83 0.44
N THR A 100 -17.39 25.63 0.43
CA THR A 100 -18.32 26.29 1.35
C THR A 100 -18.12 25.91 2.82
N ARG A 101 -17.64 24.68 3.10
CA ARG A 101 -17.25 24.20 4.44
C ARG A 101 -15.73 24.24 4.68
N GLY A 102 -14.99 24.82 3.74
CA GLY A 102 -13.53 24.88 3.76
C GLY A 102 -12.86 23.70 3.03
N VAL A 103 -11.55 23.83 2.82
CA VAL A 103 -10.73 22.85 2.10
C VAL A 103 -9.51 22.48 2.93
N LEU A 104 -9.27 21.18 3.13
CA LEU A 104 -8.00 20.68 3.65
C LEU A 104 -7.17 20.12 2.50
N VAL A 105 -5.98 20.70 2.31
CA VAL A 105 -4.98 20.28 1.33
C VAL A 105 -3.96 19.39 2.03
N ILE A 106 -3.90 18.11 1.66
CA ILE A 106 -2.97 17.13 2.24
C ILE A 106 -1.85 16.88 1.21
N VAL A 107 -0.59 17.07 1.59
CA VAL A 107 0.56 16.84 0.70
C VAL A 107 1.62 15.98 1.37
N MET A 108 2.37 15.24 0.56
CA MET A 108 3.60 14.59 1.01
C MET A 108 4.69 15.65 1.19
N ASN A 109 5.63 15.42 2.10
CA ASN A 109 6.73 16.33 2.35
C ASN A 109 7.85 16.22 1.30
N TYR A 110 7.57 16.71 0.09
CA TYR A 110 8.52 16.92 -0.99
C TYR A 110 8.56 18.40 -1.34
N THR A 111 9.76 18.94 -1.58
CA THR A 111 9.95 20.38 -1.84
C THR A 111 9.05 20.91 -2.95
N GLY A 112 8.92 20.16 -4.06
CA GLY A 112 8.04 20.55 -5.17
C GLY A 112 6.58 20.64 -4.75
N ASP A 113 6.08 19.62 -4.03
CA ASP A 113 4.69 19.58 -3.58
C ASP A 113 4.41 20.68 -2.54
N VAL A 114 5.28 20.80 -1.52
CA VAL A 114 5.12 21.81 -0.45
C VAL A 114 5.10 23.23 -1.02
N LEU A 115 5.98 23.55 -1.96
CA LEU A 115 6.02 24.88 -2.57
C LEU A 115 4.83 25.13 -3.50
N ASN A 116 4.54 24.23 -4.44
CA ASN A 116 3.49 24.45 -5.44
C ASN A 116 2.10 24.53 -4.78
N PHE A 117 1.79 23.60 -3.86
CA PHE A 117 0.52 23.60 -3.13
C PHE A 117 0.46 24.72 -2.10
N GLY A 118 1.56 25.02 -1.41
CA GLY A 118 1.62 26.11 -0.44
C GLY A 118 1.28 27.46 -1.07
N VAL A 119 1.86 27.79 -2.24
CA VAL A 119 1.51 29.03 -2.95
C VAL A 119 0.04 29.04 -3.38
N ALA A 120 -0.50 27.91 -3.85
CA ALA A 120 -1.91 27.82 -4.24
C ALA A 120 -2.87 28.00 -3.05
N VAL A 121 -2.51 27.44 -1.88
CA VAL A 121 -3.25 27.62 -0.62
C VAL A 121 -3.25 29.09 -0.20
N GLU A 122 -2.10 29.77 -0.22
CA GLU A 122 -2.01 31.19 0.15
C GLU A 122 -2.78 32.10 -0.83
N GLN A 123 -2.79 31.75 -2.12
CA GLN A 123 -3.64 32.43 -3.11
C GLN A 123 -5.14 32.23 -2.83
N ALA A 124 -5.55 31.02 -2.47
CA ALA A 124 -6.94 30.73 -2.13
C ALA A 124 -7.38 31.45 -0.85
N LYS A 125 -6.54 31.47 0.20
CA LYS A 125 -6.77 32.26 1.42
C LYS A 125 -6.90 33.75 1.10
N SER A 126 -6.01 34.29 0.25
CA SER A 126 -6.06 35.69 -0.17
C SER A 126 -7.34 36.03 -0.96
N ALA A 127 -7.95 35.04 -1.63
CA ALA A 127 -9.24 35.17 -2.29
C ALA A 127 -10.45 34.97 -1.35
N GLY A 128 -10.22 34.80 -0.05
CA GLY A 128 -11.26 34.68 0.98
C GLY A 128 -11.76 33.26 1.25
N LEU A 129 -11.10 32.23 0.70
CA LEU A 129 -11.48 30.83 0.97
C LEU A 129 -10.87 30.36 2.30
N SER A 130 -11.62 29.56 3.06
CA SER A 130 -11.10 28.87 4.24
C SER A 130 -10.35 27.62 3.78
N VAL A 131 -9.01 27.66 3.81
CA VAL A 131 -8.15 26.58 3.33
C VAL A 131 -7.03 26.34 4.33
N GLU A 132 -6.84 25.07 4.72
CA GLU A 132 -5.74 24.62 5.55
C GLU A 132 -4.85 23.65 4.77
N MET A 133 -3.57 23.57 5.15
CA MET A 133 -2.60 22.68 4.53
C MET A 133 -1.96 21.78 5.59
N LEU A 134 -1.98 20.48 5.34
CA LEU A 134 -1.34 19.45 6.15
C LEU A 134 -0.24 18.77 5.34
N VAL A 135 0.99 18.87 5.85
CA VAL A 135 2.15 18.18 5.28
C VAL A 135 2.36 16.87 6.05
N VAL A 136 2.39 15.75 5.32
CA VAL A 136 2.66 14.42 5.88
C VAL A 136 4.11 14.05 5.61
N ALA A 137 4.82 13.70 6.67
CA ALA A 137 6.24 13.41 6.68
C ALA A 137 6.50 12.17 7.54
N ASP A 138 6.10 10.98 7.09
CA ASP A 138 6.11 9.73 7.85
C ASP A 138 7.38 8.88 7.67
N ASP A 139 8.20 9.14 6.65
CA ASP A 139 9.34 8.28 6.31
C ASP A 139 10.53 8.40 7.27
N VAL A 140 10.82 7.33 8.02
CA VAL A 140 11.98 7.24 8.93
C VAL A 140 13.28 6.83 8.23
N GLY A 141 13.21 6.48 6.93
CA GLY A 141 14.40 6.21 6.11
C GLY A 141 15.34 7.42 6.03
N VAL A 142 14.80 8.63 6.21
CA VAL A 142 15.56 9.87 6.39
C VAL A 142 15.64 10.23 7.87
N GLY A 143 16.76 9.91 8.51
CA GLY A 143 17.02 10.29 9.89
C GLY A 143 17.20 11.80 10.07
N ARG A 144 17.04 12.28 11.31
CA ARG A 144 17.11 13.71 11.69
C ARG A 144 18.36 14.41 11.19
N GLN A 145 19.52 13.74 11.21
CA GLN A 145 20.78 14.33 10.75
C GLN A 145 20.75 14.65 9.24
N LYS A 146 20.18 13.77 8.43
CA LYS A 146 20.08 13.94 6.96
C LYS A 146 18.90 14.81 6.56
N ALA A 147 17.80 14.76 7.31
CA ALA A 147 16.57 15.51 7.06
C ALA A 147 16.76 17.04 7.06
N GLY A 148 17.71 17.55 7.87
CA GLY A 148 18.02 18.97 7.97
C GLY A 148 16.76 19.82 8.22
N LYS A 149 16.62 20.92 7.49
CA LYS A 149 15.42 21.80 7.57
C LYS A 149 14.21 21.30 6.78
N VAL A 150 14.42 20.38 5.84
CA VAL A 150 13.36 19.87 4.95
C VAL A 150 12.50 18.85 5.69
N GLY A 151 13.08 18.07 6.60
CA GLY A 151 12.37 17.05 7.37
C GLY A 151 12.34 15.68 6.66
N ARG A 152 11.50 14.79 7.18
CA ARG A 152 11.26 13.44 6.64
C ARG A 152 10.50 13.50 5.32
N ARG A 153 10.64 12.52 4.44
CA ARG A 153 9.76 12.38 3.26
C ARG A 153 8.35 11.98 3.69
N GLY A 154 7.35 12.25 2.85
CA GLY A 154 6.02 11.64 2.96
C GLY A 154 5.93 10.43 2.03
N ILE A 155 5.46 9.28 2.51
CA ILE A 155 5.30 8.05 1.72
C ILE A 155 3.94 7.39 2.02
N ALA A 156 3.88 6.06 1.93
CA ALA A 156 2.64 5.27 1.93
C ALA A 156 1.70 5.53 3.11
N GLY A 157 2.21 5.91 4.29
CA GLY A 157 1.35 6.19 5.45
C GLY A 157 0.42 7.40 5.24
N THR A 158 0.73 8.29 4.29
CA THR A 158 -0.13 9.41 3.88
C THR A 158 -1.56 8.98 3.55
N VAL A 159 -1.74 7.79 2.99
CA VAL A 159 -3.07 7.27 2.63
C VAL A 159 -3.95 7.02 3.85
N LEU A 160 -3.36 6.71 5.01
CA LEU A 160 -4.10 6.54 6.27
C LEU A 160 -4.61 7.89 6.78
N VAL A 161 -3.79 8.93 6.68
CA VAL A 161 -4.18 10.31 7.04
C VAL A 161 -5.32 10.79 6.14
N GLN A 162 -5.23 10.54 4.83
CA GLN A 162 -6.29 10.85 3.87
C GLN A 162 -7.59 10.11 4.19
N LYS A 163 -7.51 8.82 4.55
CA LYS A 163 -8.68 8.04 4.91
C LYS A 163 -9.38 8.57 6.17
N ILE A 164 -8.61 8.85 7.22
CA ILE A 164 -9.14 9.33 8.51
C ILE A 164 -9.82 10.69 8.33
N THR A 165 -9.14 11.63 7.67
CA THR A 165 -9.64 12.98 7.44
C THR A 165 -10.85 13.02 6.50
N GLY A 166 -10.82 12.23 5.42
CA GLY A 166 -11.94 12.11 4.48
C GLY A 166 -13.18 11.50 5.13
N ALA A 167 -13.00 10.47 5.97
CA ALA A 167 -14.11 9.89 6.73
C ALA A 167 -14.70 10.90 7.73
N LEU A 168 -13.85 11.64 8.44
CA LEU A 168 -14.29 12.62 9.42
C LEU A 168 -15.04 13.80 8.78
N ALA A 169 -14.55 14.29 7.64
CA ALA A 169 -15.26 15.30 6.86
C ALA A 169 -16.63 14.80 6.38
N ALA A 170 -16.72 13.54 5.93
CA ALA A 170 -17.97 12.91 5.53
C ALA A 170 -18.98 12.77 6.69
N GLN A 171 -18.51 12.77 7.93
CA GLN A 171 -19.36 12.82 9.13
C GLN A 171 -19.82 14.25 9.48
N GLY A 172 -19.39 15.28 8.72
CA GLY A 172 -19.83 16.66 8.87
C GLY A 172 -18.95 17.53 9.76
N ALA A 173 -17.80 17.02 10.24
CA ALA A 173 -16.84 17.80 11.00
C ALA A 173 -16.39 19.07 10.25
N ASP A 174 -16.01 20.11 10.99
CA ASP A 174 -15.52 21.35 10.41
C ASP A 174 -14.02 21.28 10.06
N LEU A 175 -13.53 22.29 9.33
CA LEU A 175 -12.16 22.31 8.82
C LEU A 175 -11.11 22.28 9.94
N GLU A 176 -11.37 22.95 11.06
CA GLU A 176 -10.44 23.01 12.19
C GLU A 176 -10.28 21.63 12.81
N GLU A 177 -11.39 20.93 13.05
CA GLU A 177 -11.36 19.58 13.61
C GLU A 177 -10.73 18.57 12.64
N VAL A 178 -11.08 18.63 11.34
CA VAL A 178 -10.50 17.74 10.32
C VAL A 178 -8.99 17.97 10.20
N HIS A 179 -8.53 19.23 10.20
CA HIS A 179 -7.09 19.55 10.17
C HIS A 179 -6.38 19.07 11.44
N ARG A 180 -6.97 19.29 12.63
CA ARG A 180 -6.40 18.84 13.90
C ARG A 180 -6.24 17.32 13.95
N ILE A 181 -7.26 16.56 13.55
CA ILE A 181 -7.21 15.10 13.53
C ILE A 181 -6.25 14.59 12.47
N GLY A 182 -6.19 15.23 11.29
CA GLY A 182 -5.18 14.90 10.28
C GLY A 182 -3.75 15.07 10.80
N ARG A 183 -3.48 16.18 11.50
CA ARG A 183 -2.17 16.42 12.14
C ARG A 183 -1.87 15.37 13.21
N LEU A 184 -2.84 15.07 14.08
CA LEU A 184 -2.71 14.05 15.11
C LEU A 184 -2.38 12.67 14.53
N ALA A 185 -3.03 12.28 13.43
CA ALA A 185 -2.72 11.04 12.72
C ALA A 185 -1.31 11.07 12.11
N ALA A 186 -0.91 12.17 11.47
CA ALA A 186 0.40 12.31 10.84
C ALA A 186 1.56 12.30 11.87
N GLU A 187 1.34 12.88 13.06
CA GLU A 187 2.31 12.87 14.17
C GLU A 187 2.47 11.48 14.81
N ASN A 188 1.46 10.62 14.70
CA ASN A 188 1.47 9.24 15.24
C ASN A 188 1.72 8.18 14.16
N LEU A 189 2.40 8.57 13.08
CA LEU A 189 2.66 7.74 11.92
C LEU A 189 4.16 7.68 11.60
N VAL A 190 4.66 6.47 11.37
CA VAL A 190 6.02 6.19 10.90
C VAL A 190 6.00 5.15 9.79
N SER A 191 6.85 5.32 8.79
CA SER A 191 6.96 4.45 7.64
C SER A 191 8.40 4.23 7.20
N VAL A 192 8.70 3.07 6.62
CA VAL A 192 9.99 2.82 5.96
C VAL A 192 9.80 1.92 4.74
N GLY A 193 10.47 2.25 3.64
CA GLY A 193 10.50 1.43 2.41
C GLY A 193 11.77 0.61 2.29
N ALA A 194 11.73 -0.43 1.46
CA ALA A 194 12.90 -1.15 0.99
C ALA A 194 12.68 -1.64 -0.44
N SER A 195 13.74 -1.58 -1.26
CA SER A 195 13.67 -1.94 -2.67
C SER A 195 14.86 -2.75 -3.10
N LEU A 196 14.61 -3.74 -3.95
CA LEU A 196 15.64 -4.61 -4.54
C LEU A 196 16.30 -3.99 -5.77
N GLU A 197 15.78 -2.86 -6.28
CA GLU A 197 16.27 -2.21 -7.50
C GLU A 197 15.66 -0.81 -7.65
N HIS A 198 16.31 0.06 -8.44
CA HIS A 198 15.74 1.33 -8.88
C HIS A 198 14.66 1.17 -9.95
N VAL A 199 13.63 2.01 -9.84
CA VAL A 199 12.49 2.05 -10.76
C VAL A 199 12.87 2.69 -12.08
N HIS A 200 12.38 2.13 -13.19
CA HIS A 200 12.54 2.72 -14.51
C HIS A 200 11.39 3.69 -14.82
N VAL A 201 11.71 4.96 -15.06
CA VAL A 201 10.73 5.99 -15.43
C VAL A 201 10.41 5.92 -16.94
N PRO A 202 9.14 5.76 -17.35
CA PRO A 202 8.77 5.81 -18.77
C PRO A 202 9.32 7.04 -19.50
N GLY A 203 9.85 6.83 -20.70
CA GLY A 203 10.45 7.91 -21.51
C GLY A 203 11.89 8.29 -21.14
N HIS A 204 12.47 7.73 -20.07
CA HIS A 204 13.88 7.90 -19.74
C HIS A 204 14.73 6.78 -20.36
N ALA A 205 16.01 7.06 -20.59
CA ALA A 205 16.97 6.03 -20.99
C ALA A 205 17.16 5.02 -19.85
N ALA A 206 17.33 3.73 -20.17
CA ALA A 206 17.66 2.74 -19.17
C ALA A 206 19.06 3.06 -18.59
N HIS A 207 19.11 3.43 -17.31
CA HIS A 207 20.38 3.66 -16.62
C HIS A 207 21.06 2.32 -16.30
N GLY A 208 22.33 2.19 -16.70
CA GLY A 208 23.08 0.93 -16.63
C GLY A 208 24.03 0.78 -15.44
N GLU A 209 24.35 1.85 -14.70
CA GLU A 209 25.59 1.86 -13.90
C GLU A 209 25.43 1.84 -12.36
N ASP A 210 24.25 2.14 -11.80
CA ASP A 210 24.01 2.12 -10.33
C ASP A 210 22.89 1.16 -9.91
N ARG A 211 22.91 -0.05 -10.47
CA ARG A 211 21.94 -1.10 -10.18
C ARG A 211 22.33 -1.88 -8.92
N LEU A 212 21.32 -2.32 -8.19
CA LEU A 212 21.53 -3.21 -7.06
C LEU A 212 21.98 -4.60 -7.53
N LYS A 213 22.95 -5.18 -6.82
CA LYS A 213 23.45 -6.53 -7.09
C LYS A 213 22.42 -7.59 -6.67
N LEU A 214 22.56 -8.81 -7.18
CA LEU A 214 21.72 -9.93 -6.74
C LEU A 214 21.87 -10.14 -5.23
N GLY A 215 20.73 -10.15 -4.52
CA GLY A 215 20.67 -10.26 -3.06
C GLY A 215 20.91 -8.95 -2.31
N GLU A 216 21.22 -7.85 -3.01
CA GLU A 216 21.30 -6.51 -2.41
C GLU A 216 19.90 -5.88 -2.31
N VAL A 217 19.67 -5.14 -1.24
CA VAL A 217 18.47 -4.35 -0.99
C VAL A 217 18.88 -2.96 -0.49
N GLU A 218 18.15 -1.93 -0.93
CA GLU A 218 18.30 -0.56 -0.45
C GLU A 218 17.22 -0.25 0.58
N LEU A 219 17.62 -0.13 1.84
CA LEU A 219 16.75 0.17 2.97
C LEU A 219 16.50 1.67 3.06
N GLY A 220 15.24 2.06 3.17
CA GLY A 220 14.79 3.44 3.22
C GLY A 220 14.86 4.14 1.87
N MET A 221 14.90 3.42 0.75
CA MET A 221 14.82 4.05 -0.58
C MET A 221 13.50 4.81 -0.73
N GLY A 222 13.56 6.02 -1.30
CA GLY A 222 12.36 6.83 -1.51
C GLY A 222 11.51 6.35 -2.70
N ILE A 223 10.31 6.90 -2.83
CA ILE A 223 9.36 6.56 -3.91
C ILE A 223 9.74 7.15 -5.28
N HIS A 224 10.81 7.95 -5.39
CA HIS A 224 11.33 8.47 -6.65
C HIS A 224 12.80 8.07 -6.87
N ASN A 225 13.22 6.90 -6.37
CA ASN A 225 14.61 6.43 -6.36
C ASN A 225 15.58 7.28 -5.52
N GLU A 226 15.10 8.08 -4.57
CA GLU A 226 16.00 8.85 -3.71
C GLU A 226 16.81 7.92 -2.80
N PRO A 227 18.13 8.17 -2.63
CA PRO A 227 19.01 7.30 -1.86
C PRO A 227 18.50 7.05 -0.44
N GLY A 228 18.49 5.79 -0.06
CA GLY A 228 18.04 5.35 1.24
C GLY A 228 19.00 5.61 2.38
N SER A 229 18.76 4.88 3.47
CA SER A 229 19.60 4.85 4.67
C SER A 229 20.83 3.95 4.50
N GLY A 230 20.78 3.00 3.57
CA GLY A 230 21.94 2.18 3.20
C GLY A 230 21.55 0.99 2.32
N ARG A 231 22.55 0.45 1.60
CA ARG A 231 22.43 -0.82 0.88
C ARG A 231 23.03 -1.96 1.69
N ARG A 232 22.46 -3.16 1.58
CA ARG A 232 22.94 -4.36 2.26
C ARG A 232 22.51 -5.62 1.54
N THR A 233 23.22 -6.72 1.79
CA THR A 233 22.72 -8.06 1.48
C THR A 233 21.88 -8.52 2.66
N ALA A 234 20.62 -8.85 2.42
CA ALA A 234 19.70 -9.34 3.44
C ALA A 234 18.64 -10.22 2.79
N ASP A 235 18.27 -11.31 3.45
CA ASP A 235 17.04 -12.01 3.13
C ASP A 235 15.82 -11.30 3.75
N LEU A 236 14.62 -11.87 3.55
CA LEU A 236 13.38 -11.23 4.01
C LEU A 236 13.34 -11.05 5.55
N PRO A 237 13.59 -12.08 6.39
CA PRO A 237 13.63 -11.91 7.85
C PRO A 237 14.64 -10.85 8.33
N GLU A 238 15.86 -10.84 7.79
CA GLU A 238 16.88 -9.86 8.14
C GLU A 238 16.48 -8.44 7.72
N LEU A 239 15.88 -8.30 6.54
CA LEU A 239 15.39 -7.02 6.05
C LEU A 239 14.25 -6.48 6.93
N VAL A 240 13.25 -7.32 7.24
CA VAL A 240 12.14 -6.91 8.11
C VAL A 240 12.64 -6.55 9.51
N THR A 241 13.61 -7.28 10.06
CA THR A 241 14.25 -6.94 11.34
C THR A 241 14.84 -5.53 11.29
N ALA A 242 15.58 -5.21 10.23
CA ALA A 242 16.19 -3.91 10.05
C ALA A 242 15.16 -2.78 9.83
N MET A 243 14.07 -3.05 9.10
CA MET A 243 12.99 -2.10 8.89
C MET A 243 12.25 -1.80 10.20
N LEU A 244 11.88 -2.83 10.96
CA LEU A 244 11.21 -2.66 12.25
C LEU A 244 12.09 -1.95 13.28
N ALA A 245 13.40 -2.23 13.28
CA ALA A 245 14.34 -1.49 14.13
C ALA A 245 14.34 0.02 13.82
N GLN A 246 14.31 0.42 12.54
CA GLN A 246 14.23 1.84 12.18
C GLN A 246 12.91 2.50 12.62
N LEU A 247 11.82 1.72 12.71
CA LEU A 247 10.51 2.22 13.11
C LEU A 247 10.34 2.29 14.64
N LEU A 248 10.94 1.36 15.38
CA LEU A 248 10.59 1.06 16.78
C LEU A 248 11.73 1.14 17.79
N ASP A 249 13.01 1.18 17.37
CA ASP A 249 14.12 1.28 18.32
C ASP A 249 14.21 2.68 18.94
N GLU A 250 13.77 2.80 20.20
CA GLU A 250 13.82 4.05 20.96
C GLU A 250 15.26 4.54 21.23
N ASN A 251 16.27 3.67 21.06
CA ASN A 251 17.68 4.04 21.20
C ASN A 251 18.27 4.67 19.94
N ASP A 252 17.62 4.53 18.77
CA ASP A 252 18.03 5.22 17.54
C ASP A 252 17.65 6.70 17.65
N LYS A 253 18.56 7.52 18.21
CA LYS A 253 18.34 8.97 18.34
C LYS A 253 18.13 9.69 17.00
N ASP A 254 18.53 9.08 15.89
CA ASP A 254 18.35 9.62 14.55
C ASP A 254 16.94 9.32 14.01
N ARG A 255 16.34 8.17 14.35
CA ARG A 255 15.05 7.68 13.79
C ARG A 255 13.92 7.37 14.76
N ALA A 256 14.12 7.46 16.07
CA ALA A 256 13.08 7.26 17.09
C ALA A 256 12.06 8.42 17.06
N PHE A 257 11.24 8.50 16.01
CA PHE A 257 10.27 9.57 15.81
C PHE A 257 8.96 9.33 16.55
N LEU A 258 8.65 8.07 16.85
CA LEU A 258 7.43 7.66 17.54
C LEU A 258 7.76 6.53 18.51
N SER A 259 7.24 6.62 19.74
CA SER A 259 7.24 5.52 20.70
C SER A 259 5.91 4.77 20.61
N ILE A 260 6.00 3.45 20.43
CA ILE A 260 4.87 2.52 20.37
C ILE A 260 5.10 1.43 21.41
N LYS A 261 4.14 1.25 22.30
CA LYS A 261 4.17 0.27 23.39
C LYS A 261 3.28 -0.94 23.05
N PRO A 262 3.52 -2.11 23.68
CA PRO A 262 2.67 -3.30 23.49
C PRO A 262 1.17 -3.07 23.76
N SER A 263 0.84 -2.13 24.64
CA SER A 263 -0.55 -1.77 24.97
C SER A 263 -1.23 -0.86 23.95
N ASP A 264 -0.48 -0.28 23.02
CA ASP A 264 -1.02 0.68 22.07
C ASP A 264 -1.77 -0.03 20.93
N GLU A 265 -2.87 0.57 20.48
CA GLU A 265 -3.57 0.09 19.30
C GLU A 265 -2.81 0.55 18.04
N VAL A 266 -2.36 -0.41 17.23
CA VAL A 266 -1.53 -0.12 16.05
C VAL A 266 -2.23 -0.58 14.77
N VAL A 267 -2.29 0.28 13.77
CA VAL A 267 -2.66 -0.07 12.39
C VAL A 267 -1.38 -0.33 11.60
N LEU A 268 -1.31 -1.49 10.98
CA LEU A 268 -0.23 -1.88 10.08
C LEU A 268 -0.68 -1.71 8.62
N LEU A 269 0.13 -1.00 7.83
CA LEU A 269 0.04 -0.99 6.37
C LEU A 269 1.32 -1.60 5.78
N VAL A 270 1.17 -2.70 5.04
CA VAL A 270 2.22 -3.31 4.21
C VAL A 270 1.93 -2.95 2.75
N ASN A 271 2.65 -1.95 2.25
CA ASN A 271 2.39 -1.37 0.93
C ASN A 271 3.39 -1.87 -0.13
N ASN A 272 2.86 -2.33 -1.26
CA ASN A 272 3.61 -2.75 -2.43
C ASN A 272 3.99 -1.54 -3.29
N LEU A 273 5.27 -1.42 -3.68
CA LEU A 273 5.75 -0.35 -4.55
C LEU A 273 5.45 -0.59 -6.04
N GLY A 274 4.78 -1.71 -6.37
CA GLY A 274 4.16 -1.99 -7.66
C GLY A 274 4.72 -3.23 -8.36
N GLY A 275 5.96 -3.63 -8.05
CA GLY A 275 6.67 -4.73 -8.71
C GLY A 275 6.72 -6.04 -7.94
N VAL A 276 6.23 -6.11 -6.69
CA VAL A 276 6.25 -7.31 -5.86
C VAL A 276 5.02 -8.18 -6.14
N SER A 277 5.18 -9.50 -6.25
CA SER A 277 4.05 -10.40 -6.52
C SER A 277 3.09 -10.49 -5.32
N VAL A 278 1.82 -10.82 -5.58
CA VAL A 278 0.83 -11.03 -4.51
C VAL A 278 1.23 -12.20 -3.59
N LEU A 279 1.92 -13.21 -4.13
CA LEU A 279 2.47 -14.32 -3.36
C LEU A 279 3.53 -13.81 -2.35
N GLU A 280 4.49 -13.02 -2.82
CA GLU A 280 5.52 -12.41 -1.97
C GLU A 280 4.91 -11.46 -0.94
N MET A 281 3.90 -10.66 -1.31
CA MET A 281 3.20 -9.78 -0.35
C MET A 281 2.56 -10.56 0.80
N GLY A 282 2.04 -11.77 0.55
CA GLY A 282 1.54 -12.66 1.59
C GLY A 282 2.65 -13.12 2.55
N ALA A 283 3.82 -13.48 2.02
CA ALA A 283 4.99 -13.85 2.82
C ALA A 283 5.55 -12.67 3.62
N ILE A 284 5.69 -11.49 2.99
CA ILE A 284 6.14 -10.24 3.64
C ILE A 284 5.20 -9.87 4.79
N THR A 285 3.89 -9.90 4.55
CA THR A 285 2.90 -9.59 5.60
C THR A 285 3.01 -10.56 6.77
N THR A 286 3.19 -11.85 6.48
CA THR A 286 3.38 -12.89 7.50
C THR A 286 4.65 -12.63 8.33
N GLU A 287 5.76 -12.29 7.69
CA GLU A 287 7.03 -12.02 8.36
C GLU A 287 6.94 -10.78 9.26
N VAL A 288 6.40 -9.67 8.74
CA VAL A 288 6.22 -8.41 9.49
C VAL A 288 5.36 -8.64 10.74
N VAL A 289 4.21 -9.30 10.60
CA VAL A 289 3.31 -9.58 11.73
C VAL A 289 3.96 -10.53 12.74
N THR A 290 4.69 -11.54 12.27
CA THR A 290 5.40 -12.49 13.13
C THR A 290 6.45 -11.79 13.99
N GLN A 291 7.25 -10.89 13.39
CA GLN A 291 8.27 -10.15 14.12
C GLN A 291 7.70 -9.07 15.04
N LEU A 292 6.66 -8.33 14.61
CA LEU A 292 5.95 -7.38 15.49
C LEU A 292 5.45 -8.07 16.76
N LYS A 293 4.82 -9.24 16.61
CA LYS A 293 4.35 -10.05 17.75
C LYS A 293 5.50 -10.61 18.58
N GLY A 294 6.49 -11.23 17.94
CA GLY A 294 7.54 -11.98 18.63
C GLY A 294 8.61 -11.12 19.30
N GLN A 295 8.99 -10.00 18.68
CA GLN A 295 10.09 -9.15 19.15
C GLN A 295 9.59 -7.91 19.92
N TYR A 296 8.41 -7.39 19.57
CA TYR A 296 7.90 -6.12 20.12
C TYR A 296 6.60 -6.27 20.92
N ASP A 297 5.99 -7.45 20.96
CA ASP A 297 4.64 -7.70 21.53
C ASP A 297 3.56 -6.73 21.00
N ILE A 298 3.72 -6.31 19.74
CA ILE A 298 2.75 -5.46 19.05
C ILE A 298 1.82 -6.36 18.24
N HIS A 299 0.51 -6.23 18.49
CA HIS A 299 -0.54 -6.96 17.79
C HIS A 299 -1.39 -5.95 17.00
N PRO A 300 -1.16 -5.77 15.69
CA PRO A 300 -1.91 -4.80 14.92
C PRO A 300 -3.43 -5.04 15.01
N VAL A 301 -4.19 -4.00 15.32
CA VAL A 301 -5.65 -4.06 15.37
C VAL A 301 -6.25 -4.05 13.96
N ARG A 302 -5.52 -3.52 12.97
CA ARG A 302 -5.84 -3.60 11.55
C ARG A 302 -4.57 -3.89 10.75
N ILE A 303 -4.71 -4.71 9.72
CA ILE A 303 -3.66 -4.99 8.75
C ILE A 303 -4.20 -4.69 7.36
N LEU A 304 -3.60 -3.71 6.70
CA LEU A 304 -3.82 -3.36 5.30
C LEU A 304 -2.61 -3.89 4.53
N SER A 305 -2.82 -4.74 3.53
CA SER A 305 -1.74 -5.26 2.69
C SER A 305 -2.15 -5.18 1.23
N GLY A 306 -1.30 -4.57 0.39
CA GLY A 306 -1.62 -4.36 -1.02
C GLY A 306 -0.96 -3.12 -1.60
N THR A 307 -1.55 -2.58 -2.65
CA THR A 307 -0.98 -1.47 -3.43
C THR A 307 -1.74 -0.18 -3.15
N TYR A 308 -1.18 0.70 -2.32
CA TYR A 308 -1.81 1.97 -1.91
C TYR A 308 -1.01 3.19 -2.39
N MET A 309 0.31 3.10 -2.44
CA MET A 309 1.20 4.11 -2.98
C MET A 309 2.39 3.43 -3.66
N THR A 310 2.38 3.38 -4.99
CA THR A 310 3.45 2.71 -5.74
C THR A 310 4.65 3.62 -5.96
N SER A 311 5.68 3.05 -6.59
CA SER A 311 6.67 3.77 -7.36
C SER A 311 6.76 3.05 -8.71
N LEU A 312 5.77 3.26 -9.59
CA LEU A 312 5.60 2.58 -10.88
C LEU A 312 5.69 1.04 -10.73
N ASN A 313 6.72 0.42 -11.30
CA ASN A 313 7.00 -1.02 -11.24
C ASN A 313 8.00 -1.39 -10.13
N GLY A 314 8.09 -0.59 -9.07
CA GLY A 314 9.10 -0.71 -8.02
C GLY A 314 9.08 -2.07 -7.34
N LEU A 315 10.21 -2.78 -7.45
CA LEU A 315 10.41 -4.08 -6.82
C LEU A 315 10.79 -3.89 -5.35
N GLY A 316 9.82 -3.49 -4.55
CA GLY A 316 9.99 -3.21 -3.14
C GLY A 316 8.67 -3.07 -2.41
N PHE A 317 8.75 -2.93 -1.09
CA PHE A 317 7.60 -2.75 -0.22
C PHE A 317 7.92 -1.72 0.87
N SER A 318 6.89 -1.30 1.59
CA SER A 318 7.02 -0.41 2.74
C SER A 318 6.14 -0.88 3.88
N ILE A 319 6.58 -0.57 5.10
CA ILE A 319 5.85 -0.83 6.34
C ILE A 319 5.51 0.53 6.91
N SER A 320 4.22 0.76 7.20
CA SER A 320 3.76 1.91 7.98
C SER A 320 3.06 1.45 9.24
N LEU A 321 3.37 2.09 10.36
CA LEU A 321 2.72 1.90 11.65
C LEU A 321 2.05 3.22 12.05
N LEU A 322 0.73 3.17 12.19
CA LEU A 322 -0.05 4.25 12.77
C LEU A 322 -0.46 3.83 14.18
N LYS A 323 0.00 4.58 15.18
CA LYS A 323 -0.49 4.44 16.55
C LYS A 323 -1.84 5.15 16.67
N ALA A 324 -2.90 4.40 16.91
CA ALA A 324 -4.20 4.98 17.19
C ALA A 324 -4.16 5.64 18.57
N VAL A 325 -4.58 6.90 18.59
CA VAL A 325 -4.65 7.71 19.81
C VAL A 325 -6.05 8.26 19.96
N ASP A 326 -6.39 8.67 21.18
CA ASP A 326 -7.66 9.35 21.44
C ASP A 326 -7.76 10.60 20.57
N THR A 327 -8.83 10.65 19.77
CA THR A 327 -9.12 11.76 18.88
C THR A 327 -9.56 12.99 19.65
N GLY A 328 -10.10 12.82 20.86
CA GLY A 328 -10.68 13.88 21.68
C GLY A 328 -11.95 14.50 21.07
N ILE A 329 -12.54 13.85 20.06
CA ILE A 329 -13.83 14.23 19.47
C ILE A 329 -14.93 13.33 20.02
N ASN A 330 -16.11 13.90 20.24
CA ASN A 330 -17.29 13.09 20.59
C ASN A 330 -17.72 12.30 19.35
N GLY A 331 -17.48 11.00 19.32
CA GLY A 331 -17.91 10.14 18.23
C GLY A 331 -16.87 9.10 17.84
N SER A 332 -16.42 9.15 16.59
CA SER A 332 -15.63 8.09 15.97
C SER A 332 -14.18 8.07 16.46
N THR A 333 -13.69 6.88 16.83
CA THR A 333 -12.25 6.65 17.06
C THR A 333 -11.48 6.70 15.74
N MET A 334 -10.14 6.85 15.79
CA MET A 334 -9.32 6.74 14.56
C MET A 334 -9.59 5.45 13.79
N ILE A 335 -9.74 4.33 14.51
CA ILE A 335 -10.02 3.02 13.91
C ILE A 335 -11.37 3.00 13.20
N GLN A 336 -12.42 3.59 13.79
CA GLN A 336 -13.74 3.69 13.15
C GLN A 336 -13.72 4.60 11.92
N LEU A 337 -12.90 5.66 11.92
CA LEU A 337 -12.69 6.52 10.74
C LEU A 337 -11.98 5.76 9.61
N LEU A 338 -10.98 4.94 9.94
CA LEU A 338 -10.32 4.04 9.00
C LEU A 338 -11.29 3.01 8.41
N ASP A 339 -12.14 2.41 9.25
CA ASP A 339 -13.11 1.39 8.84
C ASP A 339 -14.34 1.98 8.11
N SER A 340 -14.52 3.31 8.15
CA SER A 340 -15.67 3.95 7.51
C SER A 340 -15.71 3.67 6.00
N PRO A 341 -16.88 3.42 5.40
CA PRO A 341 -16.99 3.15 3.97
C PRO A 341 -16.39 4.24 3.09
N SER A 342 -15.89 3.85 1.91
CA SER A 342 -15.36 4.75 0.89
C SER A 342 -15.77 4.25 -0.49
N GLU A 343 -16.08 5.17 -1.39
CA GLU A 343 -16.37 4.91 -2.81
C GLU A 343 -15.19 5.33 -3.71
N ALA A 344 -13.97 5.19 -3.20
CA ALA A 344 -12.75 5.42 -3.96
C ALA A 344 -12.17 4.08 -4.46
N THR A 345 -11.88 3.97 -5.76
CA THR A 345 -11.43 2.71 -6.38
C THR A 345 -10.04 2.26 -5.94
N GLY A 346 -9.21 3.21 -5.48
CA GLY A 346 -7.89 2.94 -4.93
C GLY A 346 -7.93 2.46 -3.49
N TRP A 347 -9.04 2.64 -2.77
CA TRP A 347 -9.16 2.25 -1.36
C TRP A 347 -9.83 0.89 -1.26
N SER A 348 -9.06 -0.14 -0.93
CA SER A 348 -9.63 -1.44 -0.60
C SER A 348 -10.33 -1.35 0.75
N ALA A 349 -11.65 -1.58 0.77
CA ALA A 349 -12.43 -1.51 2.00
C ALA A 349 -11.89 -2.51 3.04
N PRO A 350 -11.48 -2.06 4.23
CA PRO A 350 -10.96 -2.96 5.25
C PRO A 350 -12.08 -3.87 5.78
N VAL A 351 -11.68 -5.05 6.25
CA VAL A 351 -12.52 -5.96 7.03
C VAL A 351 -13.15 -5.19 8.20
N SER A 352 -14.46 -5.37 8.44
CA SER A 352 -15.21 -4.57 9.41
C SER A 352 -14.69 -4.72 10.84
N THR A 353 -14.90 -3.69 11.69
CA THR A 353 -14.53 -3.71 13.11
C THR A 353 -15.03 -4.96 13.84
N GLN A 354 -16.29 -5.32 13.63
CA GLN A 354 -16.91 -6.49 14.25
C GLN A 354 -16.17 -7.80 13.90
N THR A 355 -15.65 -7.91 12.67
CA THR A 355 -14.90 -9.09 12.25
C THR A 355 -13.54 -9.16 12.95
N TRP A 356 -12.84 -8.03 13.10
CA TRP A 356 -11.58 -7.97 13.84
C TRP A 356 -11.76 -8.25 15.33
N GLU A 357 -12.82 -7.72 15.94
CA GLU A 357 -13.13 -7.93 17.36
C GLU A 357 -13.55 -9.38 17.66
N ALA A 358 -14.17 -10.07 16.71
CA ALA A 358 -14.62 -11.45 16.90
C ALA A 358 -13.47 -12.45 17.10
N LYS A 359 -12.22 -12.11 16.69
CA LYS A 359 -11.01 -12.92 16.87
C LYS A 359 -11.21 -14.41 16.56
N VAL A 360 -11.98 -14.72 15.51
CA VAL A 360 -12.37 -16.09 15.18
C VAL A 360 -11.14 -16.89 14.75
N GLN A 361 -10.73 -17.86 15.56
CA GLN A 361 -9.64 -18.80 15.24
C GLN A 361 -10.13 -20.21 14.89
N SER A 362 -11.45 -20.44 14.96
CA SER A 362 -12.02 -21.76 14.67
C SER A 362 -11.75 -22.15 13.21
N THR A 363 -11.05 -23.26 13.01
CA THR A 363 -10.93 -23.91 11.70
C THR A 363 -11.99 -24.99 11.57
N ARG A 364 -12.41 -25.28 10.35
CA ARG A 364 -13.18 -26.51 10.09
C ARG A 364 -12.20 -27.65 10.12
N GLU A 365 -12.08 -28.33 11.27
CA GLU A 365 -11.44 -29.62 11.30
C GLU A 365 -12.24 -30.56 10.40
N TYR A 366 -11.57 -31.16 9.42
CA TYR A 366 -12.12 -32.27 8.67
C TYR A 366 -12.25 -33.43 9.66
N LYS A 367 -13.38 -33.50 10.37
CA LYS A 367 -13.77 -34.76 11.00
C LYS A 367 -13.88 -35.72 9.84
N GLU A 368 -13.00 -36.74 9.81
CA GLU A 368 -13.17 -37.86 8.89
C GLU A 368 -14.66 -38.20 8.89
N ALA A 369 -15.32 -38.03 7.75
CA ALA A 369 -16.67 -38.54 7.60
C ALA A 369 -16.58 -39.99 8.08
N PRO A 370 -17.48 -40.46 8.99
CA PRO A 370 -17.42 -41.82 9.48
C PRO A 370 -17.29 -42.69 8.25
N VAL A 371 -16.14 -43.40 8.14
CA VAL A 371 -15.73 -44.12 6.94
C VAL A 371 -16.98 -44.80 6.43
N ARG A 372 -17.57 -44.30 5.34
CA ARG A 372 -18.73 -44.95 4.73
C ARG A 372 -18.25 -46.37 4.54
N ALA A 373 -18.84 -47.33 5.26
CA ALA A 373 -18.36 -48.70 5.30
C ALA A 373 -18.08 -49.12 3.87
N VAL A 374 -16.79 -49.18 3.51
CA VAL A 374 -16.39 -49.38 2.13
C VAL A 374 -16.91 -50.76 1.80
N GLN A 375 -17.87 -50.82 0.89
CA GLN A 375 -18.51 -52.07 0.54
C GLN A 375 -17.41 -53.02 0.05
N ALA A 376 -17.26 -54.17 0.71
CA ALA A 376 -16.19 -55.10 0.38
C ALA A 376 -16.32 -55.47 -1.10
N THR A 377 -15.30 -55.12 -1.90
CA THR A 377 -15.30 -55.30 -3.36
C THR A 377 -15.22 -56.76 -3.77
N GLY A 378 -15.03 -57.69 -2.82
CA GLY A 378 -14.85 -59.12 -3.08
C GLY A 378 -13.51 -59.48 -3.74
N LEU A 379 -12.64 -58.50 -3.99
CA LEU A 379 -11.32 -58.70 -4.59
C LEU A 379 -10.42 -59.53 -3.66
N LYS A 380 -9.94 -60.67 -4.16
CA LYS A 380 -8.89 -61.46 -3.52
C LYS A 380 -7.53 -61.04 -4.07
N LEU A 381 -6.64 -60.62 -3.18
CA LEU A 381 -5.32 -60.07 -3.50
C LEU A 381 -4.25 -60.79 -2.68
N ASN A 382 -3.08 -61.08 -3.27
CA ASN A 382 -1.89 -61.42 -2.49
C ASN A 382 -1.23 -60.13 -1.97
N PRO A 383 -1.26 -59.83 -0.66
CA PRO A 383 -0.79 -58.55 -0.13
C PRO A 383 0.69 -58.28 -0.40
N ALA A 384 1.54 -59.30 -0.34
CA ALA A 384 2.97 -59.16 -0.56
C ALA A 384 3.27 -58.82 -2.02
N ALA A 385 2.63 -59.52 -2.96
CA ALA A 385 2.78 -59.26 -4.39
C ALA A 385 2.25 -57.87 -4.77
N ALA A 386 1.09 -57.48 -4.21
CA ALA A 386 0.47 -56.19 -4.45
C ALA A 386 1.31 -55.02 -3.94
N LYS A 387 1.79 -55.12 -2.70
CA LYS A 387 2.69 -54.13 -2.11
C LYS A 387 3.96 -53.99 -2.94
N SER A 388 4.56 -55.11 -3.33
CA SER A 388 5.77 -55.12 -4.14
C SER A 388 5.56 -54.50 -5.53
N ALA A 389 4.41 -54.77 -6.17
CA ALA A 389 4.06 -54.17 -7.46
C ALA A 389 3.78 -52.66 -7.34
N LEU A 390 3.06 -52.25 -6.29
CA LEU A 390 2.76 -50.85 -6.03
C LEU A 390 4.02 -50.04 -5.77
N VAL A 391 4.90 -50.50 -4.87
CA VAL A 391 6.18 -49.82 -4.57
C VAL A 391 7.00 -49.62 -5.84
N ARG A 392 7.17 -50.66 -6.66
CA ARG A 392 7.88 -50.54 -7.94
C ARG A 392 7.23 -49.57 -8.91
N ALA A 393 5.89 -49.52 -8.94
CA ALA A 393 5.18 -48.57 -9.80
C ALA A 393 5.41 -47.13 -9.34
N LEU A 394 5.33 -46.87 -8.03
CA LEU A 394 5.58 -45.56 -7.44
C LEU A 394 7.03 -45.11 -7.64
N GLU A 395 8.01 -46.00 -7.42
CA GLU A 395 9.43 -45.72 -7.68
C GLU A 395 9.69 -45.35 -9.15
N ARG A 396 9.01 -46.01 -10.10
CA ARG A 396 9.09 -45.67 -11.52
C ARG A 396 8.48 -44.30 -11.81
N VAL A 397 7.34 -43.96 -11.20
CA VAL A 397 6.72 -42.64 -11.33
C VAL A 397 7.67 -41.55 -10.82
N VAL A 398 8.31 -41.76 -9.67
CA VAL A 398 9.30 -40.83 -9.10
C VAL A 398 10.51 -40.68 -10.04
N ALA A 399 11.02 -41.79 -10.59
CA ALA A 399 12.17 -41.77 -11.49
C ALA A 399 11.87 -41.09 -12.84
N SER A 400 10.62 -41.15 -13.31
CA SER A 400 10.18 -40.52 -14.56
C SER A 400 9.92 -39.01 -14.43
N GLU A 401 9.92 -38.46 -13.21
CA GLU A 401 9.61 -37.04 -12.98
C GLU A 401 10.37 -36.06 -13.90
N PRO A 402 11.73 -36.11 -14.00
CA PRO A 402 12.46 -35.11 -14.80
C PRO A 402 12.07 -35.13 -16.29
N GLU A 403 11.76 -36.30 -16.83
CA GLU A 403 11.36 -36.45 -18.24
C GLU A 403 9.93 -35.96 -18.47
N ILE A 404 9.01 -36.29 -17.55
CA ILE A 404 7.62 -35.83 -17.62
C ILE A 404 7.55 -34.31 -17.48
N THR A 405 8.25 -33.73 -16.50
CA THR A 405 8.37 -32.28 -16.31
C THR A 405 8.92 -31.61 -17.57
N LYS A 406 9.98 -32.15 -18.17
CA LYS A 406 10.54 -31.63 -19.41
C LYS A 406 9.54 -31.59 -20.57
N TYR A 407 8.74 -32.65 -20.77
CA TYR A 407 7.73 -32.65 -21.84
C TYR A 407 6.56 -31.73 -21.54
N ASP A 408 6.20 -31.63 -20.27
CA ASP A 408 5.15 -30.74 -19.79
C ASP A 408 5.56 -29.26 -19.94
N GLU A 409 6.83 -28.90 -19.74
CA GLU A 409 7.34 -27.54 -20.03
C GLU A 409 7.18 -27.12 -21.51
N VAL A 410 7.06 -28.07 -22.44
CA VAL A 410 6.94 -27.76 -23.89
C VAL A 410 5.53 -27.27 -24.25
N VAL A 411 4.49 -27.83 -23.63
CA VAL A 411 3.08 -27.58 -24.02
C VAL A 411 2.12 -27.31 -22.85
N GLY A 412 2.51 -27.69 -21.64
CA GLY A 412 1.80 -27.47 -20.38
C GLY A 412 2.48 -26.42 -19.52
N ASP A 413 2.32 -26.54 -18.19
CA ASP A 413 2.82 -25.61 -17.18
C ASP A 413 4.07 -26.10 -16.46
N GLY A 414 4.56 -27.30 -16.79
CA GLY A 414 5.84 -27.83 -16.32
C GLY A 414 5.78 -28.35 -14.88
N ASP A 415 4.61 -28.74 -14.39
CA ASP A 415 4.43 -29.24 -13.02
C ASP A 415 3.99 -30.70 -12.93
N CYS A 416 3.60 -31.33 -14.05
CA CYS A 416 3.00 -32.66 -14.07
C CYS A 416 3.91 -33.73 -13.47
N GLY A 417 5.20 -33.73 -13.82
CA GLY A 417 6.17 -34.65 -13.23
C GLY A 417 6.31 -34.46 -11.73
N ILE A 418 6.42 -33.21 -11.29
CA ILE A 418 6.53 -32.84 -9.87
C ILE A 418 5.27 -33.26 -9.10
N GLY A 419 4.09 -33.06 -9.69
CA GLY A 419 2.80 -33.46 -9.14
C GLY A 419 2.68 -34.97 -8.98
N LEU A 420 3.07 -35.74 -10.00
CA LEU A 420 3.07 -37.21 -9.96
C LEU A 420 4.05 -37.75 -8.92
N LYS A 421 5.25 -37.18 -8.83
CA LYS A 421 6.24 -37.51 -7.80
C LYS A 421 5.69 -37.25 -6.40
N ARG A 422 5.10 -36.07 -6.16
CA ARG A 422 4.45 -35.73 -4.89
C ARG A 422 3.34 -36.71 -4.52
N GLY A 423 2.51 -37.11 -5.49
CA GLY A 423 1.49 -38.14 -5.29
C GLY A 423 2.08 -39.51 -4.94
N ALA A 424 3.20 -39.88 -5.55
CA ALA A 424 3.88 -41.14 -5.29
C ALA A 424 4.63 -41.18 -3.95
N GLU A 425 5.13 -40.03 -3.48
CA GLU A 425 5.81 -39.83 -2.19
C GLU A 425 4.83 -39.51 -1.04
N GLY A 426 3.57 -39.23 -1.36
CA GLY A 426 2.51 -38.90 -0.40
C GLY A 426 2.29 -40.05 0.60
N LYS A 427 2.21 -39.69 1.89
CA LYS A 427 1.95 -40.64 2.99
C LYS A 427 0.46 -40.90 3.19
#